data_AF-A0A644T420-F1
#
_entry.id   AF-A0A644T420-F1
#
_cell.length_a   1.000
_cell.length_b   1.000
_cell.length_c   1.000
_cell.angle_alpha   90.00
_cell.angle_beta   90.00
_cell.angle_gamma   90.00
#
_symmetry.space_group_name_H-M   'P 1'
#
loop_
_entity.id
_entity.type
_entity.pdbx_description
1 polymer ?
#
loop_
_entity_poly.entity_id
_entity_poly.type
_entity_poly.pdbx_seq_one_letter_code
_entity_poly.pdbx_strand_id
1 'polypeptide(L)'
;MHAATGVLSGRQCTDEENALKLQMWADNKLAAAQGNRPGFTARDQISAAASLVRSAYTSGGVVYTLPTPPQGFRNVPLTLENLGCPKWGGNPEENTFMLRNIIRQFGGGLMGIARIDNDFQGSRETMFNPNYATLIDADDYIMNGSSIGIPRKCKWAVVITDGDLNDQSRKTVNSPAYFAFVSEKYEWIHKVQNFLWGLGFQSYNVGDAGNPATPSNFWGFVSGVGEYNRTHNPCVTPEGNVGNGAITLITDLPLCETKPIDFGVLRFCETCGVCADACPAGAIPTVGEQKEPTWEVEIQPWRASTPDHRRYPNDSHKCAFWYMTNATLGMLPNQGRPVGACGRCANFCVFSKGVDAIVHEAVKAILKAEKTSGTQSGITGST
;
A
#
# COMPACT_ATOMS: atom_id res chain seq x y z
N MET A 1 -33.19 0.85 -10.96
CA MET A 1 -34.23 0.09 -10.21
C MET A 1 -34.85 1.07 -9.23
N HIS A 2 -36.14 1.39 -9.35
CA HIS A 2 -36.82 2.08 -8.25
C HIS A 2 -37.18 0.97 -7.26
N ALA A 3 -36.47 0.86 -6.14
CA ALA A 3 -36.67 -0.22 -5.16
C ALA A 3 -38.13 -0.30 -4.66
N ALA A 4 -38.87 0.81 -4.74
CA ALA A 4 -40.29 0.88 -4.39
C ALA A 4 -41.26 0.34 -5.45
N THR A 5 -40.84 0.13 -6.71
CA THR A 5 -41.77 -0.25 -7.81
C THR A 5 -41.38 -1.50 -8.58
N GLY A 6 -40.24 -2.13 -8.28
CA GLY A 6 -39.83 -3.39 -8.93
C GLY A 6 -39.51 -3.29 -10.43
N VAL A 7 -39.50 -2.08 -11.01
CA VAL A 7 -39.29 -1.91 -12.45
C VAL A 7 -37.80 -2.03 -12.81
N LEU A 8 -37.49 -3.12 -13.52
CA LEU A 8 -36.28 -3.29 -14.32
C LEU A 8 -36.36 -2.37 -15.53
N SER A 9 -35.28 -1.63 -15.80
CA SER A 9 -35.17 -0.77 -16.98
C SER A 9 -35.54 -1.55 -18.25
N GLY A 10 -36.71 -1.26 -18.81
CA GLY A 10 -37.15 -1.71 -20.12
C GLY A 10 -37.83 -3.08 -20.23
N ARG A 11 -38.08 -3.83 -19.14
CA ARG A 11 -38.90 -5.06 -19.22
C ARG A 11 -40.02 -5.05 -18.18
N GLN A 12 -41.26 -4.99 -18.66
CA GLN A 12 -42.46 -5.10 -17.83
C GLN A 12 -42.52 -6.50 -17.23
N CYS A 13 -42.44 -6.57 -15.90
CA CYS A 13 -42.66 -7.79 -15.13
C CYS A 13 -44.03 -7.65 -14.46
N THR A 14 -44.80 -8.72 -14.39
CA THR A 14 -46.07 -8.75 -13.64
C THR A 14 -45.83 -8.59 -12.14
N ASP A 15 -46.86 -8.20 -11.39
CA ASP A 15 -46.78 -8.05 -9.93
C ASP A 15 -46.45 -9.39 -9.24
N GLU A 16 -46.96 -10.50 -9.75
CA GLU A 16 -46.65 -11.86 -9.27
C GLU A 16 -45.18 -12.22 -9.52
N GLU A 17 -44.65 -11.94 -10.72
CA GLU A 17 -43.22 -12.15 -11.01
C GLU A 17 -42.34 -11.26 -10.15
N ASN A 18 -42.78 -10.03 -9.81
CA ASN A 18 -42.05 -9.15 -8.91
C ASN A 18 -42.07 -9.65 -7.46
N ALA A 19 -43.21 -10.14 -6.97
CA ALA A 19 -43.33 -10.74 -5.64
C ALA A 19 -42.45 -11.99 -5.50
N LEU A 20 -42.49 -12.90 -6.50
CA LEU A 20 -41.63 -14.08 -6.53
C LEU A 20 -40.15 -13.70 -6.55
N LYS A 21 -39.75 -12.68 -7.32
CA LYS A 21 -38.36 -12.18 -7.33
C LYS A 21 -37.92 -11.64 -5.98
N LEU A 22 -38.76 -10.85 -5.32
CA LEU A 22 -38.44 -10.30 -3.99
C LEU A 22 -38.26 -11.43 -2.96
N GLN A 23 -39.12 -12.45 -2.99
CA GLN A 23 -38.97 -13.64 -2.15
C GLN A 23 -37.67 -14.40 -2.48
N MET A 24 -37.42 -14.69 -3.76
CA MET A 24 -36.18 -15.34 -4.18
C MET A 24 -34.95 -14.54 -3.78
N TRP A 25 -34.97 -13.21 -3.85
CA TRP A 25 -33.87 -12.37 -3.38
C TRP A 25 -33.66 -12.49 -1.87
N ALA A 26 -34.72 -12.50 -1.08
CA ALA A 26 -34.62 -12.69 0.36
C ALA A 26 -33.97 -14.04 0.72
N ASP A 27 -34.38 -15.12 0.06
CA ASP A 27 -33.82 -16.46 0.28
C ASP A 27 -32.35 -16.55 -0.19
N ASN A 28 -32.07 -15.99 -1.36
CA ASN A 28 -30.74 -16.02 -1.98
C ASN A 28 -29.71 -15.17 -1.21
N LYS A 29 -30.16 -14.14 -0.49
CA LYS A 29 -29.32 -13.24 0.31
C LYS A 29 -28.56 -14.00 1.39
N LEU A 30 -29.24 -14.88 2.13
CA LEU A 30 -28.61 -15.69 3.16
C LEU A 30 -27.64 -16.72 2.56
N ALA A 31 -28.04 -17.38 1.46
CA ALA A 31 -27.19 -18.32 0.75
C ALA A 31 -25.92 -17.66 0.18
N ALA A 32 -26.02 -16.43 -0.35
CA ALA A 32 -24.89 -15.65 -0.82
C ALA A 32 -23.93 -15.25 0.31
N ALA A 33 -24.46 -14.85 1.47
CA ALA A 33 -23.67 -14.52 2.66
C ALA A 33 -22.89 -15.73 3.20
N GLN A 34 -23.49 -16.92 3.14
CA GLN A 34 -22.84 -18.18 3.52
C GLN A 34 -21.85 -18.71 2.48
N GLY A 35 -21.68 -18.04 1.32
CA GLY A 35 -20.81 -18.50 0.24
C GLY A 35 -21.38 -19.66 -0.59
N ASN A 36 -22.64 -20.06 -0.34
CA ASN A 36 -23.29 -21.21 -0.97
C ASN A 36 -23.89 -20.89 -2.36
N ARG A 37 -23.35 -19.87 -3.04
CA ARG A 37 -23.84 -19.43 -4.35
C ARG A 37 -22.68 -19.01 -5.27
N PRO A 38 -22.06 -19.96 -5.98
CA PRO A 38 -20.91 -19.68 -6.85
C PRO A 38 -21.20 -18.54 -7.85
N GLY A 39 -20.29 -17.55 -7.93
CA GLY A 39 -20.41 -16.38 -8.79
C GLY A 39 -21.38 -15.29 -8.30
N PHE A 40 -22.11 -15.56 -7.22
CA PHE A 40 -23.04 -14.62 -6.57
C PHE A 40 -22.86 -14.65 -5.05
N THR A 41 -21.64 -14.93 -4.59
CA THR A 41 -21.34 -14.89 -3.15
C THR A 41 -21.38 -13.44 -2.65
N ALA A 42 -21.47 -13.26 -1.34
CA ALA A 42 -21.36 -11.92 -0.75
C ALA A 42 -20.06 -11.22 -1.15
N ARG A 43 -18.94 -11.95 -1.26
CA ARG A 43 -17.66 -11.39 -1.72
C ARG A 43 -17.77 -10.86 -3.15
N ASP A 44 -18.37 -11.63 -4.05
CA ASP A 44 -18.54 -11.24 -5.46
C ASP A 44 -19.42 -9.99 -5.58
N GLN A 45 -20.56 -9.97 -4.89
CA GLN A 45 -21.54 -8.89 -4.96
C GLN A 45 -21.04 -7.61 -4.28
N ILE A 46 -20.39 -7.72 -3.12
CA ILE A 46 -19.80 -6.57 -2.43
C ILE A 46 -18.59 -6.05 -3.20
N SER A 47 -17.77 -6.92 -3.79
CA SER A 47 -16.68 -6.52 -4.68
C SER A 47 -17.20 -5.72 -5.88
N ALA A 48 -18.25 -6.22 -6.54
CA ALA A 48 -18.90 -5.52 -7.64
C ALA A 48 -19.45 -4.15 -7.19
N ALA A 49 -20.16 -4.09 -6.06
CA ALA A 49 -20.67 -2.83 -5.51
C ALA A 49 -19.54 -1.85 -5.16
N ALA A 50 -18.49 -2.32 -4.49
CA ALA A 50 -17.32 -1.53 -4.14
C ALA A 50 -16.60 -1.00 -5.38
N SER A 51 -16.52 -1.80 -6.47
CA SER A 51 -15.89 -1.39 -7.73
C SER A 51 -16.54 -0.16 -8.38
N LEU A 52 -17.83 0.07 -8.12
CA LEU A 52 -18.61 1.20 -8.63
C LEU A 52 -18.43 2.46 -7.76
N VAL A 53 -17.89 2.32 -6.55
CA VAL A 53 -17.56 3.46 -5.70
C VAL A 53 -16.36 4.18 -6.32
N ARG A 54 -16.59 5.43 -6.72
CA ARG A 54 -15.52 6.34 -7.15
C ARG A 54 -14.98 7.06 -5.94
N SER A 55 -13.65 7.24 -5.92
CA SER A 55 -13.07 8.22 -5.00
C SER A 55 -13.58 9.60 -5.43
N ALA A 56 -14.16 10.35 -4.50
CA ALA A 56 -14.45 11.75 -4.74
C ALA A 56 -13.12 12.51 -4.80
N TYR A 57 -12.60 12.74 -6.01
CA TYR A 57 -11.42 13.60 -6.21
C TYR A 57 -11.76 15.10 -6.05
N THR A 58 -12.77 15.45 -5.26
CA THR A 58 -13.30 16.81 -5.23
C THR A 58 -13.76 17.21 -3.83
N SER A 59 -12.84 17.84 -3.08
CA SER A 59 -13.02 19.23 -2.67
C SER A 59 -11.72 19.80 -2.10
N GLY A 60 -11.12 20.76 -2.79
CA GLY A 60 -10.07 21.61 -2.23
C GLY A 60 -8.65 21.11 -2.39
N GLY A 61 -8.36 20.12 -3.23
CA GLY A 61 -6.99 19.82 -3.71
C GLY A 61 -5.92 19.61 -2.63
N VAL A 62 -6.27 19.34 -1.39
CA VAL A 62 -5.35 18.76 -0.40
C VAL A 62 -5.38 17.26 -0.63
N VAL A 63 -4.20 16.64 -0.64
CA VAL A 63 -4.10 15.20 -0.40
C VAL A 63 -4.50 15.01 1.06
N TYR A 64 -5.80 14.85 1.29
CA TYR A 64 -6.33 14.53 2.60
C TYR A 64 -6.08 13.05 2.83
N THR A 65 -5.19 12.74 3.78
CA THR A 65 -5.49 11.68 4.74
C THR A 65 -6.92 11.90 5.20
N LEU A 66 -7.80 11.06 4.67
CA LEU A 66 -9.21 10.96 5.01
C LEU A 66 -10.10 12.19 4.62
N PRO A 67 -11.00 12.12 3.61
CA PRO A 67 -12.16 13.02 3.50
C PRO A 67 -12.92 13.20 4.82
N THR A 68 -13.21 14.45 5.14
CA THR A 68 -14.28 14.85 6.07
C THR A 68 -15.59 14.93 5.26
N PRO A 69 -16.71 14.35 5.71
CA PRO A 69 -16.90 13.66 6.98
C PRO A 69 -16.48 12.18 6.94
N PRO A 70 -16.25 11.56 8.10
CA PRO A 70 -15.84 10.16 8.23
C PRO A 70 -16.78 9.10 7.61
N GLN A 71 -18.05 9.44 7.38
CA GLN A 71 -18.96 8.59 6.61
C GLN A 71 -18.50 8.45 5.15
N GLY A 72 -17.65 9.37 4.66
CA GLY A 72 -17.03 9.38 3.34
C GLY A 72 -16.04 8.25 3.06
N PHE A 73 -15.65 7.42 4.05
CA PHE A 73 -14.90 6.17 3.81
C PHE A 73 -15.82 4.98 3.54
N ARG A 74 -16.95 4.96 4.23
CA ARG A 74 -17.92 3.86 4.26
C ARG A 74 -19.06 4.17 3.32
N ASN A 75 -18.72 4.40 2.06
CA ASN A 75 -19.69 4.81 1.04
C ASN A 75 -20.36 3.63 0.33
N VAL A 76 -19.93 2.40 0.62
CA VAL A 76 -20.55 1.21 0.03
C VAL A 76 -22.00 1.12 0.53
N PRO A 77 -23.00 1.17 -0.37
CA PRO A 77 -24.40 1.12 0.04
C PRO A 77 -24.81 -0.28 0.53
N LEU A 78 -24.02 -1.30 0.17
CA LEU A 78 -24.29 -2.71 0.43
C LEU A 78 -23.27 -3.25 1.45
N THR A 79 -23.73 -3.49 2.68
CA THR A 79 -22.97 -4.18 3.73
C THR A 79 -23.72 -5.42 4.19
N LEU A 80 -23.01 -6.45 4.67
CA LEU A 80 -23.64 -7.63 5.27
C LEU A 80 -24.54 -7.24 6.45
N GLU A 81 -24.16 -6.23 7.22
CA GLU A 81 -24.96 -5.68 8.31
C GLU A 81 -26.29 -5.07 7.82
N ASN A 82 -26.27 -4.19 6.81
CA ASN A 82 -27.49 -3.62 6.21
C ASN A 82 -28.36 -4.71 5.58
N LEU A 83 -27.74 -5.82 5.21
CA LEU A 83 -28.39 -7.01 4.70
C LEU A 83 -28.89 -7.95 5.83
N GLY A 84 -28.69 -7.64 7.11
CA GLY A 84 -29.07 -8.52 8.22
C GLY A 84 -28.37 -9.88 8.16
N CYS A 85 -27.23 -9.94 7.46
CA CYS A 85 -26.39 -11.12 7.33
C CYS A 85 -25.25 -11.07 8.36
N PRO A 86 -24.78 -12.24 8.83
CA PRO A 86 -23.63 -12.27 9.72
C PRO A 86 -22.38 -11.72 9.02
N LYS A 87 -21.46 -11.15 9.82
CA LYS A 87 -20.11 -10.79 9.37
C LYS A 87 -19.43 -11.99 8.72
N TRP A 88 -18.62 -11.72 7.70
CA TRP A 88 -17.85 -12.77 7.01
C TRP A 88 -16.91 -13.52 7.99
N GLY A 89 -16.85 -14.85 7.90
CA GLY A 89 -16.24 -15.73 8.90
C GLY A 89 -15.15 -16.69 8.40
N GLY A 90 -14.36 -16.31 7.39
CA GLY A 90 -13.25 -17.12 6.88
C GLY A 90 -12.05 -17.22 7.83
N ASN A 91 -11.22 -18.26 7.65
CA ASN A 91 -9.94 -18.40 8.38
C ASN A 91 -8.86 -17.43 7.84
N PRO A 92 -7.74 -17.20 8.56
CA PRO A 92 -6.70 -16.27 8.13
C PRO A 92 -6.14 -16.54 6.72
N GLU A 93 -5.97 -17.80 6.33
CA GLU A 93 -5.44 -18.22 5.04
C GLU A 93 -6.42 -17.87 3.91
N GLU A 94 -7.68 -18.19 4.10
CA GLU A 94 -8.77 -17.91 3.17
C GLU A 94 -8.97 -16.40 3.01
N ASN A 95 -8.98 -15.66 4.12
CA ASN A 95 -9.12 -14.21 4.11
C ASN A 95 -7.95 -13.55 3.38
N THR A 96 -6.74 -14.05 3.58
CA THR A 96 -5.52 -13.58 2.90
C THR A 96 -5.60 -13.83 1.40
N PHE A 97 -6.02 -15.04 1.00
CA PHE A 97 -6.18 -15.38 -0.41
C PHE A 97 -7.27 -14.53 -1.07
N MET A 98 -8.43 -14.37 -0.41
CA MET A 98 -9.52 -13.51 -0.87
C MET A 98 -9.04 -12.07 -1.07
N LEU A 99 -8.43 -11.48 -0.04
CA LEU A 99 -8.00 -10.09 -0.06
C LEU A 99 -6.97 -9.84 -1.18
N ARG A 100 -6.00 -10.75 -1.35
CA ARG A 100 -5.03 -10.70 -2.45
C ARG A 100 -5.70 -10.65 -3.82
N ASN A 101 -6.70 -11.51 -4.05
CA ASN A 101 -7.41 -11.56 -5.33
C ASN A 101 -8.23 -10.28 -5.59
N ILE A 102 -8.89 -9.76 -4.57
CA ILE A 102 -9.70 -8.53 -4.69
C ILE A 102 -8.81 -7.31 -4.95
N ILE A 103 -7.68 -7.18 -4.24
CA ILE A 103 -6.71 -6.10 -4.47
C ILE A 103 -6.23 -6.11 -5.91
N ARG A 104 -5.87 -7.28 -6.46
CA ARG A 104 -5.46 -7.41 -7.87
C ARG A 104 -6.55 -7.01 -8.85
N GLN A 105 -7.80 -7.37 -8.59
CA GLN A 105 -8.94 -6.99 -9.45
C GLN A 105 -9.20 -5.48 -9.45
N PHE A 106 -8.95 -4.79 -8.33
CA PHE A 106 -9.10 -3.34 -8.27
C PHE A 106 -7.92 -2.56 -8.85
N GLY A 107 -6.78 -3.21 -9.09
CA GLY A 107 -5.59 -2.61 -9.70
C GLY A 107 -4.35 -2.53 -8.78
N GLY A 108 -4.44 -3.04 -7.55
CA GLY A 108 -3.30 -3.17 -6.66
C GLY A 108 -2.34 -4.28 -7.12
N GLY A 109 -1.06 -4.11 -6.80
CA GLY A 109 0.03 -5.01 -7.17
C GLY A 109 0.33 -6.05 -6.09
N LEU A 110 1.54 -6.01 -5.54
CA LEU A 110 2.00 -6.95 -4.52
C LEU A 110 1.35 -6.63 -3.19
N MET A 111 1.07 -7.67 -2.41
CA MET A 111 0.47 -7.56 -1.09
C MET A 111 1.32 -8.32 -0.06
N GLY A 112 1.80 -7.59 0.94
CA GLY A 112 2.34 -8.14 2.18
C GLY A 112 1.46 -7.81 3.37
N ILE A 113 1.60 -8.57 4.45
CA ILE A 113 0.83 -8.44 5.68
C ILE A 113 1.81 -8.45 6.85
N ALA A 114 1.74 -7.43 7.68
CA ALA A 114 2.46 -7.35 8.95
C ALA A 114 1.47 -7.16 10.09
N ARG A 115 1.79 -7.66 11.28
CA ARG A 115 1.02 -7.35 12.49
C ARG A 115 1.55 -6.11 13.17
N ILE A 116 0.66 -5.25 13.68
CA ILE A 116 1.06 -4.08 14.48
C ILE A 116 1.56 -4.52 15.86
N ASP A 117 0.96 -5.54 16.46
CA ASP A 117 1.32 -6.08 17.78
C ASP A 117 2.46 -7.11 17.75
N ASN A 118 3.25 -7.14 16.67
CA ASN A 118 4.44 -7.98 16.56
C ASN A 118 5.68 -7.14 16.85
N ASP A 119 6.18 -7.24 18.08
CA ASP A 119 7.28 -6.40 18.57
C ASP A 119 8.66 -7.05 18.42
N PHE A 120 8.81 -8.05 17.54
CA PHE A 120 10.08 -8.75 17.36
C PHE A 120 11.25 -7.83 16.98
N GLN A 121 10.99 -6.71 16.27
CA GLN A 121 11.99 -5.67 15.95
C GLN A 121 11.81 -4.38 16.77
N GLY A 122 11.10 -4.44 17.89
CA GLY A 122 10.66 -3.27 18.66
C GLY A 122 9.20 -2.91 18.40
N SER A 123 8.65 -2.04 19.25
CA SER A 123 7.23 -1.71 19.24
C SER A 123 6.83 -1.01 17.95
N ARG A 124 5.97 -1.66 17.14
CA ARG A 124 5.51 -1.08 15.86
C ARG A 124 4.44 -0.01 16.07
N GLU A 125 3.87 0.12 17.27
CA GLU A 125 2.94 1.21 17.60
C GLU A 125 3.62 2.58 17.54
N THR A 126 4.92 2.65 17.87
CA THR A 126 5.73 3.86 17.78
C THR A 126 5.91 4.38 16.36
N MET A 127 5.57 3.56 15.35
CA MET A 127 5.64 3.93 13.94
C MET A 127 4.45 4.80 13.51
N PHE A 128 3.44 5.01 14.38
CA PHE A 128 2.32 5.90 14.09
C PHE A 128 2.66 7.33 14.54
N ASN A 129 2.49 8.28 13.63
CA ASN A 129 2.60 9.69 13.94
C ASN A 129 1.31 10.16 14.63
N PRO A 130 1.36 10.53 15.94
CA PRO A 130 0.17 10.84 16.71
C PRO A 130 -0.57 12.09 16.23
N ASN A 131 0.06 12.93 15.40
CA ASN A 131 -0.60 14.08 14.78
C ASN A 131 -1.60 13.67 13.68
N TYR A 132 -1.51 12.43 13.17
CA TYR A 132 -2.34 11.94 12.07
C TYR A 132 -3.10 10.68 12.43
N ALA A 133 -2.49 9.73 13.14
CA ALA A 133 -3.20 8.57 13.65
C ALA A 133 -2.66 8.09 15.00
N THR A 134 -3.57 7.64 15.85
CA THR A 134 -3.26 7.00 17.13
C THR A 134 -3.98 5.67 17.23
N LEU A 135 -3.48 4.75 18.05
CA LEU A 135 -4.18 3.52 18.40
C LEU A 135 -4.99 3.75 19.69
N ILE A 136 -6.27 3.40 19.68
CA ILE A 136 -7.21 3.68 20.76
C ILE A 136 -7.96 2.42 21.22
N ASP A 137 -8.35 2.42 22.49
CA ASP A 137 -9.24 1.42 23.09
C ASP A 137 -10.69 1.84 22.90
N ALA A 138 -11.23 1.57 21.71
CA ALA A 138 -12.61 1.85 21.34
C ALA A 138 -13.13 0.80 20.35
N ASP A 139 -14.46 0.67 20.24
CA ASP A 139 -15.09 -0.22 19.28
C ASP A 139 -15.05 0.32 17.84
N ASP A 140 -14.99 1.64 17.67
CA ASP A 140 -14.91 2.28 16.36
C ASP A 140 -13.93 3.46 16.40
N TYR A 141 -13.59 3.99 15.22
CA TYR A 141 -12.66 5.11 15.10
C TYR A 141 -13.22 6.38 15.76
N ILE A 142 -12.31 7.22 16.25
CA ILE A 142 -12.65 8.53 16.83
C ILE A 142 -11.84 9.60 16.10
N MET A 143 -12.50 10.62 15.57
CA MET A 143 -11.80 11.78 14.98
C MET A 143 -11.42 12.78 16.06
N ASN A 144 -10.16 13.22 16.05
CA ASN A 144 -9.63 14.27 16.92
C ASN A 144 -9.04 15.38 16.05
N GLY A 145 -9.89 16.33 15.63
CA GLY A 145 -9.51 17.35 14.65
C GLY A 145 -9.17 16.71 13.29
N SER A 146 -7.91 16.84 12.86
CA SER A 146 -7.39 16.23 11.63
C SER A 146 -6.79 14.83 11.82
N SER A 147 -6.78 14.30 13.04
CA SER A 147 -6.22 12.98 13.35
C SER A 147 -7.30 11.92 13.56
N ILE A 148 -6.98 10.66 13.27
CA ILE A 148 -7.85 9.49 13.49
C ILE A 148 -7.33 8.61 14.63
N GLY A 149 -8.17 8.33 15.61
CA GLY A 149 -7.96 7.23 16.55
C GLY A 149 -8.47 5.93 15.94
N ILE A 150 -7.57 4.98 15.70
CA ILE A 150 -7.85 3.66 15.11
C ILE A 150 -7.99 2.63 16.23
N PRO A 151 -9.08 1.84 16.28
CA PRO A 151 -9.25 0.78 17.27
C PRO A 151 -8.11 -0.23 17.28
N ARG A 152 -7.58 -0.57 18.46
CA ARG A 152 -6.49 -1.56 18.63
C ARG A 152 -6.80 -2.94 18.07
N LYS A 153 -8.09 -3.30 17.93
CA LYS A 153 -8.49 -4.55 17.24
C LYS A 153 -8.06 -4.58 15.77
N CYS A 154 -7.85 -3.41 15.14
CA CYS A 154 -7.32 -3.29 13.79
C CYS A 154 -5.80 -3.44 13.81
N LYS A 155 -5.34 -4.68 13.95
CA LYS A 155 -3.92 -5.02 14.16
C LYS A 155 -3.20 -5.57 12.94
N TRP A 156 -3.88 -5.68 11.80
CA TRP A 156 -3.28 -6.14 10.55
C TRP A 156 -2.97 -4.94 9.66
N ALA A 157 -1.68 -4.75 9.37
CA ALA A 157 -1.20 -3.81 8.38
C ALA A 157 -1.03 -4.54 7.03
N VAL A 158 -1.90 -4.23 6.08
CA VAL A 158 -1.87 -4.74 4.72
C VAL A 158 -1.10 -3.73 3.87
N VAL A 159 0.05 -4.17 3.36
CA VAL A 159 0.97 -3.35 2.59
C VAL A 159 0.80 -3.71 1.12
N ILE A 160 0.40 -2.73 0.33
CA ILE A 160 0.02 -2.94 -1.06
C ILE A 160 0.90 -2.05 -1.92
N THR A 161 1.71 -2.63 -2.80
CA THR A 161 2.34 -1.85 -3.86
C THR A 161 1.34 -1.65 -4.98
N ASP A 162 1.56 -0.62 -5.77
CA ASP A 162 0.82 -0.48 -7.02
C ASP A 162 1.11 -1.61 -8.01
N GLY A 163 0.16 -1.81 -8.93
CA GLY A 163 0.37 -2.59 -10.14
C GLY A 163 1.41 -1.91 -11.03
N ASP A 164 2.12 -2.73 -11.81
CA ASP A 164 3.29 -2.40 -12.63
C ASP A 164 3.36 -0.94 -13.10
N LEU A 165 4.42 -0.22 -12.72
CA LEU A 165 4.69 1.09 -13.30
C LEU A 165 5.07 0.85 -14.76
N ASN A 166 4.13 1.10 -15.67
CA ASN A 166 4.43 1.22 -17.10
C ASN A 166 5.74 2.02 -17.26
N ASP A 167 6.68 1.49 -18.04
CA ASP A 167 8.00 2.09 -18.33
C ASP A 167 7.93 3.59 -18.69
N GLN A 168 6.76 4.06 -19.13
CA GLN A 168 6.45 5.45 -19.47
C GLN A 168 6.41 6.44 -18.29
N SER A 169 6.05 6.02 -17.07
CA SER A 169 6.13 6.90 -15.88
C SER A 169 7.58 7.16 -15.46
N ARG A 170 8.51 6.29 -15.89
CA ARG A 170 9.93 6.26 -15.49
C ARG A 170 10.86 7.09 -16.40
N LYS A 171 10.35 7.62 -17.53
CA LYS A 171 11.16 8.36 -18.52
C LYS A 171 11.38 9.84 -18.19
N THR A 172 10.54 10.42 -17.34
CA THR A 172 10.66 11.84 -16.96
C THR A 172 10.17 12.07 -15.55
N VAL A 173 10.82 13.01 -14.87
CA VAL A 173 10.58 13.41 -13.48
C VAL A 173 9.16 13.97 -13.28
N ASN A 174 8.52 14.46 -14.36
CA ASN A 174 7.18 15.05 -14.36
C ASN A 174 6.21 14.31 -15.29
N SER A 175 6.30 12.98 -15.36
CA SER A 175 5.43 12.21 -16.26
C SER A 175 3.96 12.34 -15.82
N PRO A 176 3.03 12.73 -16.71
CA PRO A 176 1.60 12.66 -16.41
C PRO A 176 1.18 11.26 -15.94
N ALA A 177 1.86 10.21 -16.40
CA ALA A 177 1.63 8.84 -15.97
C ALA A 177 1.88 8.64 -14.46
N TYR A 178 2.85 9.36 -13.86
CA TYR A 178 3.09 9.31 -12.41
C TYR A 178 1.90 9.90 -11.62
N PHE A 179 1.33 11.01 -12.09
CA PHE A 179 0.20 11.64 -11.43
C PHE A 179 -1.11 10.87 -11.63
N ALA A 180 -1.35 10.33 -12.84
CA ALA A 180 -2.47 9.43 -13.10
C ALA A 180 -2.41 8.20 -12.21
N PHE A 181 -1.22 7.59 -12.10
CA PHE A 181 -0.93 6.47 -11.20
C PHE A 181 -1.26 6.78 -9.73
N VAL A 182 -0.80 7.91 -9.20
CA VAL A 182 -1.11 8.30 -7.81
C VAL A 182 -2.62 8.49 -7.61
N SER A 183 -3.34 9.01 -8.60
CA SER A 183 -4.80 9.14 -8.54
C SER A 183 -5.52 7.80 -8.58
N GLU A 184 -5.13 6.91 -9.50
CA GLU A 184 -5.66 5.54 -9.62
C GLU A 184 -5.41 4.73 -8.33
N LYS A 185 -4.27 4.96 -7.69
CA LYS A 185 -3.92 4.41 -6.40
C LYS A 185 -4.96 4.70 -5.32
N TYR A 186 -5.38 5.95 -5.21
CA TYR A 186 -6.45 6.31 -4.28
C TYR A 186 -7.79 5.68 -4.68
N GLU A 187 -8.10 5.59 -5.98
CA GLU A 187 -9.32 4.92 -6.41
C GLU A 187 -9.38 3.46 -5.94
N TRP A 188 -8.33 2.67 -6.19
CA TRP A 188 -8.39 1.26 -5.85
C TRP A 188 -8.32 1.01 -4.35
N ILE A 189 -7.56 1.80 -3.57
CA ILE A 189 -7.52 1.58 -2.11
C ILE A 189 -8.87 1.92 -1.47
N HIS A 190 -9.57 2.94 -1.96
CA HIS A 190 -10.92 3.25 -1.51
C HIS A 190 -11.89 2.10 -1.79
N LYS A 191 -11.74 1.42 -2.94
CA LYS A 191 -12.53 0.22 -3.25
C LYS A 191 -12.21 -0.94 -2.29
N VAL A 192 -10.93 -1.17 -1.97
CA VAL A 192 -10.51 -2.18 -0.98
C VAL A 192 -11.11 -1.89 0.39
N GLN A 193 -11.05 -0.63 0.85
CA GLN A 193 -11.66 -0.24 2.13
C GLN A 193 -13.15 -0.57 2.13
N ASN A 194 -13.87 -0.11 1.10
CA ASN A 194 -15.31 -0.34 0.97
C ASN A 194 -15.68 -1.82 0.86
N PHE A 195 -14.85 -2.63 0.20
CA PHE A 195 -15.03 -4.07 0.19
C PHE A 195 -14.95 -4.69 1.59
N LEU A 196 -13.93 -4.31 2.38
CA LEU A 196 -13.78 -4.79 3.76
C LEU A 196 -14.93 -4.33 4.66
N TRP A 197 -15.33 -3.06 4.55
CA TRP A 197 -16.50 -2.52 5.23
C TRP A 197 -17.78 -3.29 4.88
N GLY A 198 -17.98 -3.58 3.59
CA GLY A 198 -19.11 -4.37 3.12
C GLY A 198 -19.17 -5.77 3.75
N LEU A 199 -18.02 -6.39 4.01
CA LEU A 199 -17.93 -7.69 4.69
C LEU A 199 -18.06 -7.60 6.22
N GLY A 200 -18.13 -6.39 6.80
CA GLY A 200 -18.23 -6.15 8.24
C GLY A 200 -16.88 -5.97 8.95
N PHE A 201 -15.80 -5.69 8.21
CA PHE A 201 -14.48 -5.41 8.76
C PHE A 201 -14.16 -3.92 8.70
N GLN A 202 -13.46 -3.44 9.72
CA GLN A 202 -12.93 -2.10 9.76
C GLN A 202 -11.69 -2.00 8.90
N SER A 203 -11.53 -0.88 8.18
CA SER A 203 -10.38 -0.65 7.33
C SER A 203 -10.05 0.83 7.14
N TYR A 204 -8.78 1.18 7.37
CA TYR A 204 -8.29 2.55 7.39
C TYR A 204 -7.02 2.67 6.55
N ASN A 205 -7.08 3.43 5.47
CA ASN A 205 -5.87 3.80 4.75
C ASN A 205 -5.10 4.82 5.60
N VAL A 206 -3.88 4.45 6.00
CA VAL A 206 -2.95 5.29 6.76
C VAL A 206 -1.68 5.60 5.96
N GLY A 207 -1.63 5.12 4.71
CA GLY A 207 -0.48 5.20 3.81
C GLY A 207 -0.58 6.29 2.73
N ASP A 208 0.58 6.88 2.49
CA ASP A 208 1.01 7.66 1.32
C ASP A 208 0.01 8.69 0.79
N ALA A 209 -0.16 9.77 1.55
CA ALA A 209 -0.98 10.92 1.16
C ALA A 209 -0.49 12.20 1.88
N GLY A 210 0.57 12.84 1.39
CA GLY A 210 1.03 14.19 1.78
C GLY A 210 1.64 14.31 3.19
N ASN A 211 1.09 13.59 4.17
CA ASN A 211 1.58 13.40 5.53
C ASN A 211 1.20 11.98 5.97
N PRO A 212 2.08 10.97 5.77
CA PRO A 212 1.74 9.61 6.13
C PRO A 212 1.60 9.47 7.64
N ALA A 213 0.51 8.84 8.08
CA ALA A 213 0.30 8.53 9.49
C ALA A 213 1.29 7.48 10.01
N THR A 214 1.95 6.75 9.11
CA THR A 214 3.01 5.79 9.43
C THR A 214 3.94 5.57 8.23
N PRO A 215 5.25 5.30 8.40
CA PRO A 215 6.17 5.20 7.27
C PRO A 215 5.94 3.92 6.46
N SER A 216 5.51 4.09 5.21
CA SER A 216 5.24 2.98 4.28
C SER A 216 6.44 2.06 4.02
N ASN A 217 7.66 2.59 4.07
CA ASN A 217 8.88 1.81 3.86
C ASN A 217 9.10 0.76 4.94
N PHE A 218 8.95 1.16 6.21
CA PHE A 218 9.05 0.23 7.33
C PHE A 218 8.11 -0.95 7.13
N TRP A 219 6.84 -0.67 6.83
CA TRP A 219 5.83 -1.68 6.57
C TRP A 219 6.18 -2.54 5.36
N GLY A 220 6.72 -1.97 4.29
CA GLY A 220 7.21 -2.71 3.13
C GLY A 220 8.28 -3.75 3.48
N PHE A 221 9.21 -3.41 4.37
CA PHE A 221 10.26 -4.33 4.83
C PHE A 221 9.69 -5.43 5.74
N VAL A 222 8.93 -5.06 6.78
CA VAL A 222 8.46 -6.04 7.78
C VAL A 222 7.38 -6.97 7.23
N SER A 223 6.64 -6.54 6.20
CA SER A 223 5.67 -7.37 5.49
C SER A 223 6.30 -8.23 4.38
N GLY A 224 7.58 -8.04 4.05
CA GLY A 224 8.22 -8.80 2.97
C GLY A 224 7.76 -8.43 1.55
N VAL A 225 7.19 -7.23 1.37
CA VAL A 225 6.90 -6.69 0.04
C VAL A 225 8.19 -6.34 -0.72
N GLY A 226 9.21 -5.89 0.00
CA GLY A 226 10.46 -5.48 -0.61
C GLY A 226 11.57 -5.26 0.41
N GLU A 227 12.74 -4.88 -0.11
CA GLU A 227 13.95 -4.66 0.67
C GLU A 227 14.40 -3.21 0.70
N TYR A 228 15.11 -2.89 1.79
CA TYR A 228 15.81 -1.62 1.95
C TYR A 228 16.96 -1.51 0.94
N ASN A 229 17.26 -0.29 0.48
CA ASN A 229 18.28 -0.02 -0.53
C ASN A 229 18.96 1.34 -0.34
N ARG A 230 19.96 1.65 -1.17
CA ARG A 230 20.75 2.89 -1.11
C ARG A 230 19.95 4.19 -1.14
N THR A 231 18.79 4.22 -1.82
CA THR A 231 17.95 5.42 -1.89
C THR A 231 17.10 5.65 -0.65
N HIS A 232 17.08 4.72 0.32
CA HIS A 232 16.22 4.66 1.51
C HIS A 232 14.72 4.49 1.18
N ASN A 233 14.21 5.30 0.26
CA ASN A 233 12.85 5.26 -0.27
C ASN A 233 12.92 5.11 -1.79
N PRO A 234 12.11 4.26 -2.43
CA PRO A 234 11.13 3.27 -1.92
C PRO A 234 11.73 1.85 -1.82
N CYS A 235 11.00 0.91 -1.18
CA CYS A 235 11.38 -0.51 -1.12
C CYS A 235 11.64 -1.08 -2.53
N VAL A 236 12.66 -1.92 -2.66
CA VAL A 236 12.89 -2.69 -3.90
C VAL A 236 12.10 -3.97 -3.83
N THR A 237 11.24 -4.20 -4.82
CA THR A 237 10.47 -5.45 -4.93
C THR A 237 11.18 -6.45 -5.86
N PRO A 238 11.09 -7.76 -5.60
CA PRO A 238 11.63 -8.79 -6.49
C PRO A 238 11.12 -8.72 -7.94
N GLU A 239 9.90 -8.21 -8.13
CA GLU A 239 9.21 -8.10 -9.41
C GLU A 239 9.63 -6.88 -10.25
N GLY A 240 10.57 -6.05 -9.78
CA GLY A 240 11.17 -5.00 -10.61
C GLY A 240 10.54 -3.61 -10.43
N ASN A 241 10.11 -3.26 -9.21
CA ASN A 241 9.65 -1.93 -8.87
C ASN A 241 10.48 -1.31 -7.73
N VAL A 242 11.18 -0.21 -8.03
CA VAL A 242 11.80 0.72 -7.05
C VAL A 242 11.21 2.10 -7.29
N GLY A 243 9.94 2.32 -6.92
CA GLY A 243 9.32 3.58 -7.32
C GLY A 243 7.99 3.97 -6.68
N ASN A 244 7.93 4.14 -5.36
CA ASN A 244 6.83 4.75 -4.60
C ASN A 244 5.51 3.96 -4.60
N GLY A 245 4.76 4.06 -3.51
CA GLY A 245 3.36 3.69 -3.49
C GLY A 245 3.00 2.39 -2.78
N ALA A 246 3.87 1.89 -1.90
CA ALA A 246 3.38 1.00 -0.85
C ALA A 246 2.36 1.76 0.01
N ILE A 247 1.08 1.45 -0.14
CA ILE A 247 0.03 1.91 0.74
C ILE A 247 -0.06 0.95 1.92
N THR A 248 -0.32 1.51 3.10
CA THR A 248 -0.59 0.74 4.30
C THR A 248 -2.05 0.90 4.67
N LEU A 249 -2.77 -0.21 4.67
CA LEU A 249 -4.16 -0.32 5.09
C LEU A 249 -4.21 -1.07 6.42
N ILE A 250 -4.80 -0.45 7.44
CA ILE A 250 -4.99 -1.08 8.75
C ILE A 250 -6.39 -1.67 8.83
N THR A 251 -6.52 -2.93 9.25
CA THR A 251 -7.82 -3.62 9.33
C THR A 251 -7.92 -4.55 10.53
N ASP A 252 -9.14 -4.90 10.93
CA ASP A 252 -9.47 -5.95 11.91
C ASP A 252 -9.76 -7.32 11.25
N LEU A 253 -9.61 -7.45 9.92
CA LEU A 253 -9.71 -8.73 9.21
C LEU A 253 -8.56 -9.66 9.63
N PRO A 254 -8.85 -10.86 10.17
CA PRO A 254 -7.80 -11.84 10.46
C PRO A 254 -7.09 -12.31 9.19
N LEU A 255 -5.78 -12.09 9.12
CA LEU A 255 -4.92 -12.41 7.99
C LEU A 255 -3.65 -13.16 8.43
N CYS A 256 -3.03 -13.89 7.50
CA CYS A 256 -1.74 -14.55 7.67
C CYS A 256 -0.59 -13.56 7.47
N GLU A 257 0.24 -13.39 8.49
CA GLU A 257 1.43 -12.54 8.40
C GLU A 257 2.42 -13.11 7.37
N THR A 258 2.95 -12.24 6.51
CA THR A 258 4.05 -12.56 5.60
C THR A 258 5.38 -12.22 6.27
N LYS A 259 6.46 -12.87 5.83
CA LYS A 259 7.79 -12.72 6.45
C LYS A 259 8.64 -11.73 5.65
N PRO A 260 9.52 -10.97 6.30
CA PRO A 260 10.58 -10.21 5.63
C PRO A 260 11.37 -11.10 4.65
N ILE A 261 11.90 -10.49 3.60
CA ILE A 261 12.64 -11.18 2.53
C ILE A 261 14.12 -10.75 2.50
N ASP A 262 14.98 -11.62 1.98
CA ASP A 262 16.37 -11.33 1.57
C ASP A 262 16.63 -11.92 0.17
N PHE A 263 16.70 -11.07 -0.83
CA PHE A 263 17.12 -11.29 -2.21
C PHE A 263 18.34 -10.42 -2.57
N GLY A 264 19.04 -9.87 -1.57
CA GLY A 264 20.38 -9.31 -1.72
C GLY A 264 20.49 -7.89 -2.25
N VAL A 265 19.44 -7.08 -2.10
CA VAL A 265 19.46 -5.68 -2.57
C VAL A 265 20.53 -4.86 -1.87
N LEU A 266 20.68 -5.05 -0.55
CA LEU A 266 21.69 -4.33 0.22
C LEU A 266 23.10 -4.68 -0.23
N ARG A 267 23.40 -5.97 -0.43
CA ARG A 267 24.70 -6.44 -0.95
C ARG A 267 24.97 -5.88 -2.34
N PHE A 268 23.96 -5.85 -3.20
CA PHE A 268 24.06 -5.24 -4.53
C PHE A 268 24.34 -3.72 -4.46
N CYS A 269 23.74 -3.03 -3.50
CA CYS A 269 23.91 -1.59 -3.30
C CYS A 269 25.34 -1.19 -2.89
N GLU A 270 26.12 -2.11 -2.32
CA GLU A 270 27.52 -1.87 -1.91
C GLU A 270 28.46 -1.61 -3.10
N THR A 271 28.09 -2.04 -4.30
CA THR A 271 28.93 -1.89 -5.50
C THR A 271 28.27 -1.08 -6.61
N CYS A 272 26.94 -1.02 -6.68
CA CYS A 272 26.25 -0.39 -7.80
C CYS A 272 26.33 1.14 -7.82
N GLY A 273 25.81 1.84 -6.80
CA GLY A 273 25.90 3.31 -6.72
C GLY A 273 25.15 4.15 -7.77
N VAL A 274 24.56 3.55 -8.82
CA VAL A 274 24.01 4.30 -9.98
C VAL A 274 22.98 5.38 -9.60
N CYS A 275 22.23 5.16 -8.52
CA CYS A 275 21.26 6.15 -8.03
C CYS A 275 21.93 7.40 -7.44
N ALA A 276 23.13 7.27 -6.86
CA ALA A 276 23.93 8.39 -6.38
C ALA A 276 24.49 9.19 -7.56
N ASP A 277 25.04 8.51 -8.57
CA ASP A 277 25.57 9.15 -9.79
C ASP A 277 24.50 9.91 -10.57
N ALA A 278 23.28 9.37 -10.61
CA ALA A 278 22.14 9.99 -11.26
C ALA A 278 21.47 11.11 -10.43
N CYS A 279 21.84 11.28 -9.16
CA CYS A 279 21.19 12.23 -8.24
C CYS A 279 21.65 13.66 -8.54
N PRO A 280 20.78 14.54 -9.07
CA PRO A 280 21.18 15.89 -9.43
C PRO A 280 21.40 16.80 -8.21
N ALA A 281 20.94 16.37 -7.03
CA ALA A 281 21.09 17.09 -5.76
C ALA A 281 22.35 16.71 -4.98
N GLY A 282 23.06 15.64 -5.36
CA GLY A 282 24.12 15.05 -4.54
C GLY A 282 23.62 14.67 -3.14
N ALA A 283 22.38 14.17 -3.05
CA ALA A 283 21.69 13.86 -1.80
C ALA A 283 21.91 12.42 -1.34
N ILE A 284 22.40 11.54 -2.22
CA ILE A 284 22.64 10.13 -1.93
C ILE A 284 24.16 9.93 -1.93
N PRO A 285 24.74 9.30 -0.90
CA PRO A 285 26.17 9.05 -0.86
C PRO A 285 26.55 8.05 -1.94
N THR A 286 27.62 8.36 -2.65
CA THR A 286 28.28 7.46 -3.59
C THR A 286 28.82 6.22 -2.87
N VAL A 287 29.17 5.19 -3.63
CA VAL A 287 29.81 3.98 -3.06
C VAL A 287 31.13 4.32 -2.37
N GLY A 288 31.89 5.29 -2.92
CA GLY A 288 33.17 5.72 -2.35
C GLY A 288 33.02 6.50 -1.04
N GLU A 289 31.96 7.29 -0.88
CA GLU A 289 31.66 8.01 0.35
C GLU A 289 31.09 7.09 1.43
N GLN A 290 30.18 6.19 1.06
CA GLN A 290 29.58 5.23 1.98
C GLN A 290 29.25 3.92 1.28
N LYS A 291 30.11 2.91 1.46
CA LYS A 291 29.91 1.58 0.88
C LYS A 291 28.71 0.86 1.51
N GLU A 292 28.69 0.76 2.84
CA GLU A 292 27.69 0.03 3.61
C GLU A 292 26.78 0.97 4.41
N PRO A 293 25.55 0.58 4.77
CA PRO A 293 24.73 1.37 5.68
C PRO A 293 25.38 1.47 7.08
N THR A 294 25.15 2.59 7.77
CA THR A 294 25.76 2.93 9.06
C THR A 294 24.70 3.27 10.11
N TRP A 295 25.06 3.14 11.38
CA TRP A 295 24.31 3.66 12.53
C TRP A 295 24.70 5.10 12.88
N GLU A 296 25.84 5.57 12.36
CA GLU A 296 26.37 6.91 12.61
C GLU A 296 25.74 7.90 11.64
N VAL A 297 24.74 8.61 12.12
CA VAL A 297 23.96 9.56 11.34
C VAL A 297 23.81 10.86 12.12
N GLU A 298 24.22 11.95 11.49
CA GLU A 298 24.03 13.28 12.05
C GLU A 298 22.53 13.64 12.03
N ILE A 299 21.96 13.85 13.22
CA ILE A 299 20.58 14.31 13.34
C ILE A 299 20.56 15.81 13.05
N GLN A 300 19.93 16.18 11.95
CA GLN A 300 19.77 17.57 11.52
C GLN A 300 18.29 17.89 11.34
N PRO A 301 17.85 19.13 11.61
CA PRO A 301 16.50 19.56 11.28
C PRO A 301 16.19 19.24 9.81
N TRP A 302 15.02 18.66 9.53
CA TRP A 302 14.52 18.37 8.17
C TRP A 302 15.26 17.27 7.40
N ARG A 303 16.26 16.62 7.99
CA ARG A 303 16.72 15.32 7.49
C ARG A 303 15.76 14.24 7.97
N ALA A 304 15.31 13.37 7.07
CA ALA A 304 14.61 12.13 7.38
C ALA A 304 15.63 11.14 8.00
N SER A 305 16.21 11.57 9.11
CA SER A 305 17.37 10.95 9.73
C SER A 305 17.16 10.77 11.23
N THR A 306 16.45 9.69 11.57
CA THR A 306 16.33 9.15 12.94
C THR A 306 17.46 8.15 13.21
N PRO A 307 18.09 8.09 14.40
CA PRO A 307 19.17 7.15 14.71
C PRO A 307 18.66 5.72 15.04
N ASP A 308 17.46 5.38 14.58
CA ASP A 308 16.68 4.19 14.97
C ASP A 308 16.98 2.94 14.13
N HIS A 309 17.65 3.06 12.98
CA HIS A 309 18.00 1.95 12.11
C HIS A 309 19.30 2.17 11.33
N ARG A 310 19.99 1.07 11.00
CA ARG A 310 21.17 1.06 10.11
C ARG A 310 20.76 1.50 8.70
N ARG A 311 21.37 2.55 8.15
CA ARG A 311 20.97 3.12 6.84
C ARG A 311 22.08 3.81 6.06
N TYR A 312 21.83 4.11 4.79
CA TYR A 312 22.65 5.06 4.04
C TYR A 312 22.34 6.51 4.50
N PRO A 313 23.36 7.34 4.76
CA PRO A 313 23.21 8.70 5.30
C PRO A 313 22.74 9.71 4.23
N ASN A 314 21.59 9.45 3.62
CA ASN A 314 21.01 10.30 2.59
C ASN A 314 20.61 11.68 3.16
N ASP A 315 20.89 12.74 2.40
CA ASP A 315 20.53 14.11 2.73
C ASP A 315 19.18 14.48 2.09
N SER A 316 18.08 14.17 2.78
CA SER A 316 16.74 14.50 2.29
C SER A 316 16.50 16.01 2.17
N HIS A 317 17.24 16.84 2.91
CA HIS A 317 17.14 18.29 2.80
C HIS A 317 17.72 18.76 1.47
N LYS A 318 18.89 18.27 1.05
CA LYS A 318 19.41 18.53 -0.32
C LYS A 318 18.43 18.06 -1.40
N CYS A 319 17.84 16.87 -1.21
CA CYS A 319 16.84 16.34 -2.14
C CYS A 319 15.62 17.26 -2.27
N ALA A 320 15.04 17.66 -1.13
CA ALA A 320 13.89 18.54 -1.08
C ALA A 320 14.23 19.93 -1.63
N PHE A 321 15.35 20.53 -1.20
CA PHE A 321 15.80 21.84 -1.65
C PHE A 321 15.96 21.89 -3.17
N TRP A 322 16.71 20.94 -3.75
CA TRP A 322 16.90 20.87 -5.21
C TRP A 322 15.57 20.75 -5.95
N TYR A 323 14.65 19.92 -5.45
CA TYR A 323 13.33 19.75 -6.05
C TYR A 323 12.51 21.04 -5.97
N MET A 324 12.47 21.69 -4.81
CA MET A 324 11.73 22.95 -4.60
C MET A 324 12.26 24.09 -5.46
N THR A 325 13.57 24.19 -5.67
CA THR A 325 14.17 25.26 -6.49
C THR A 325 14.08 25.03 -7.99
N ASN A 326 13.90 23.77 -8.42
CA ASN A 326 13.90 23.40 -9.84
C ASN A 326 12.50 23.08 -10.39
N ALA A 327 11.46 23.18 -9.57
CA ALA A 327 10.07 23.10 -10.02
C ALA A 327 9.62 24.45 -10.58
N THR A 328 9.56 24.55 -11.91
CA THR A 328 9.48 25.83 -12.64
C THR A 328 8.06 26.37 -12.83
N LEU A 329 7.03 25.51 -12.82
CA LEU A 329 5.63 25.91 -13.05
C LEU A 329 4.88 26.34 -11.78
N GLY A 330 5.58 26.44 -10.65
CA GLY A 330 5.02 26.87 -9.37
C GLY A 330 4.46 25.73 -8.52
N MET A 331 3.60 26.08 -7.58
CA MET A 331 2.97 25.15 -6.63
C MET A 331 1.64 24.65 -7.18
N LEU A 332 1.34 23.36 -7.01
CA LEU A 332 0.00 22.85 -7.27
C LEU A 332 -0.97 23.53 -6.29
N PRO A 333 -2.00 24.27 -6.77
CA PRO A 333 -2.98 24.89 -5.89
C PRO A 333 -3.58 23.84 -4.96
N ASN A 334 -3.51 24.15 -3.66
CA ASN A 334 -4.00 23.33 -2.55
C ASN A 334 -3.21 22.07 -2.16
N GLN A 335 -2.18 21.66 -2.90
CA GLN A 335 -1.34 20.52 -2.52
C GLN A 335 -0.13 20.92 -1.67
N GLY A 336 0.14 22.24 -1.55
CA GLY A 336 1.29 22.75 -0.79
C GLY A 336 2.65 22.25 -1.30
N ARG A 337 2.72 21.68 -2.52
CA ARG A 337 3.95 21.15 -3.12
C ARG A 337 4.16 21.69 -4.54
N PRO A 338 5.41 21.76 -5.02
CA PRO A 338 5.70 22.14 -6.38
C PRO A 338 5.09 21.20 -7.42
N VAL A 339 4.82 21.71 -8.61
CA VAL A 339 4.39 20.90 -9.76
C VAL A 339 5.55 20.03 -10.22
N GLY A 340 5.43 18.72 -10.00
CA GLY A 340 6.41 17.74 -10.46
C GLY A 340 6.81 16.72 -9.40
N ALA A 341 7.67 15.77 -9.76
CA ALA A 341 8.41 14.91 -8.84
C ALA A 341 9.86 14.83 -9.34
N CYS A 342 10.82 14.34 -8.55
CA CYS A 342 12.17 14.04 -9.08
C CYS A 342 12.24 12.56 -9.50
N GLY A 343 12.36 11.64 -8.54
CA GLY A 343 12.33 10.19 -8.82
C GLY A 343 13.48 9.64 -9.67
N ARG A 344 14.52 10.43 -9.99
CA ARG A 344 15.65 9.96 -10.81
C ARG A 344 16.37 8.76 -10.20
N CYS A 345 16.61 8.78 -8.89
CA CYS A 345 17.25 7.67 -8.19
C CYS A 345 16.46 6.35 -8.34
N ALA A 346 15.13 6.42 -8.26
CA ALA A 346 14.21 5.32 -8.53
C ALA A 346 14.25 4.87 -10.00
N ASN A 347 14.16 5.80 -10.96
CA ASN A 347 14.11 5.49 -12.40
C ASN A 347 15.43 4.88 -12.95
N PHE A 348 16.57 5.30 -12.40
CA PHE A 348 17.89 4.79 -12.78
C PHE A 348 18.25 3.49 -12.07
N CYS A 349 17.54 3.11 -11.01
CA CYS A 349 17.79 1.86 -10.31
C CYS A 349 17.65 0.67 -11.28
N VAL A 350 18.61 -0.26 -11.22
CA VAL A 350 18.60 -1.45 -12.08
C VAL A 350 17.39 -2.34 -11.81
N PHE A 351 16.91 -2.33 -10.57
CA PHE A 351 15.71 -3.05 -10.16
C PHE A 351 14.42 -2.36 -10.59
N SER A 352 14.47 -1.16 -11.18
CA SER A 352 13.28 -0.52 -11.78
C SER A 352 13.11 -0.83 -13.25
N LYS A 353 14.02 -1.60 -13.85
CA LYS A 353 13.88 -2.04 -15.24
C LYS A 353 12.80 -3.14 -15.29
N GLY A 354 12.03 -3.18 -16.38
CA GLY A 354 10.94 -4.16 -16.54
C GLY A 354 11.44 -5.61 -16.40
N VAL A 355 10.53 -6.53 -16.09
CA VAL A 355 10.85 -7.95 -15.82
C VAL A 355 11.63 -8.65 -16.95
N ASP A 356 11.50 -8.16 -18.19
CA ASP A 356 12.21 -8.68 -19.36
C ASP A 356 13.66 -8.16 -19.49
N ALA A 357 14.10 -7.26 -18.60
CA ALA A 357 15.46 -6.77 -18.61
C ALA A 357 16.43 -7.90 -18.21
N ILE A 358 17.45 -8.12 -19.04
CA ILE A 358 18.51 -9.15 -18.86
C ILE A 358 19.12 -9.11 -17.45
N VAL A 359 19.15 -7.93 -16.81
CA VAL A 359 19.67 -7.74 -15.46
C VAL A 359 18.95 -8.61 -14.42
N HIS A 360 17.65 -8.88 -14.57
CA HIS A 360 16.91 -9.71 -13.62
C HIS A 360 17.33 -11.17 -13.69
N GLU A 361 17.56 -11.71 -14.89
CA GLU A 361 18.06 -13.07 -15.06
C GLU A 361 19.51 -13.21 -14.58
N ALA A 362 20.34 -12.20 -14.84
CA ALA A 362 21.72 -12.16 -14.32
C ALA A 362 21.76 -12.14 -12.79
N VAL A 363 20.93 -11.30 -12.14
CA VAL A 363 20.83 -11.21 -10.68
C VAL A 363 20.30 -12.52 -10.09
N LYS A 364 19.24 -13.11 -10.66
CA LYS A 364 18.72 -14.42 -10.23
C LYS A 364 19.80 -15.51 -10.29
N ALA A 365 20.60 -15.53 -11.36
CA ALA A 365 21.69 -16.49 -11.53
C ALA A 365 22.79 -16.31 -10.47
N ILE A 366 23.20 -15.07 -10.18
CA ILE A 366 24.22 -14.76 -9.16
C ILE A 366 23.73 -15.13 -7.76
N LEU A 367 22.51 -14.75 -7.39
CA LEU A 367 21.93 -15.10 -6.07
C LEU A 367 21.77 -16.60 -5.89
N LYS A 368 21.42 -17.34 -6.97
CA LYS A 368 21.38 -18.80 -6.95
C LYS A 368 22.77 -19.38 -6.72
N ALA A 369 23.80 -18.84 -7.37
CA ALA A 369 25.18 -19.28 -7.18
C ALA A 369 25.68 -19.05 -5.73
N GLU A 370 25.38 -17.89 -5.12
CA GLU A 370 25.73 -17.58 -3.72
C GLU A 370 25.03 -18.50 -2.71
N LYS A 371 23.75 -18.83 -2.91
CA LYS A 371 23.05 -19.82 -2.06
C LYS A 371 23.69 -21.21 -2.13
N THR A 372 24.26 -21.55 -3.28
CA THR A 372 24.92 -22.85 -3.50
C THR A 372 26.34 -22.87 -2.92
N SER A 373 27.01 -21.72 -2.83
CA SER A 373 28.34 -21.61 -2.20
C SER A 373 28.27 -21.43 -0.67
N GLY A 374 27.22 -20.80 -0.15
CA GLY A 374 26.99 -20.62 1.30
C GLY A 374 26.60 -21.90 2.06
N THR A 375 26.31 -23.01 1.37
CA THR A 375 26.03 -24.31 1.98
C THR A 375 27.28 -25.13 2.33
N GLN A 376 28.49 -24.58 2.12
CA GLN A 376 29.75 -25.26 2.45
C GLN A 376 30.48 -24.72 3.70
N SER A 377 30.00 -23.66 4.35
CA SER A 377 30.66 -23.09 5.54
C SER A 377 29.73 -23.05 6.76
N GLY A 378 29.60 -24.18 7.45
CA GLY A 378 28.90 -24.22 8.73
C GLY A 378 28.48 -25.63 9.15
N ILE A 379 29.46 -26.45 9.52
CA ILE A 379 29.50 -27.41 10.63
C ILE A 379 30.83 -28.15 10.46
N THR A 380 31.88 -27.64 11.10
CA THR A 380 32.99 -28.46 11.57
C THR A 380 33.06 -28.21 13.07
N GLY A 381 32.68 -29.24 13.82
CA GLY A 381 32.69 -29.19 15.27
C GLY A 381 34.10 -29.03 15.83
N SER A 382 34.15 -28.51 17.05
CA SER A 382 35.16 -28.91 18.01
C SER A 382 34.47 -29.11 19.35
N THR A 383 34.87 -30.22 19.96
CA THR A 383 34.50 -30.87 21.23
C THR A 383 34.22 -29.96 22.41
#